data_AF-A0A0G0CWU8-F1
#
_entry.id   AF-A0A0G0CWU8-F1
#
_cell.length_a   1.000
_cell.length_b   1.000
_cell.length_c   1.000
_cell.angle_alpha   90.00
_cell.angle_beta   90.00
_cell.angle_gamma   90.00
#
_symmetry.space_group_name_H-M   'P 1'
#
loop_
_entity.id
_entity.type
_entity.pdbx_description
1 polymer ?
#
loop_
_entity_poly.entity_id
_entity_poly.type
_entity_poly.pdbx_seq_one_letter_code
_entity_poly.pdbx_strand_id
1 'polypeptide(L)'
;KTHYDFKKAKQKIHEDLTLARKIQQGILPRDFELIENTAFAIRYLPFGEVGGDIYDIQESPQGRIRIFLADAIGHGVRAALVTMLIKSEYEKVKMLPSPGQVLTALNKIFFGTYHSMSEFFPAIIADIDMANGRLSYASAGHGEQYLAADGSVHILRSTGRMIGLVENPEWKIVETRFPRNGKLLLFTDGLYEQFNTEKEQFGQDRLTAIVREFHFLGIEHLVAKIIDELNPPFICVDSLFEAYELLKANIKTQILIMGFISPQSLKTKKLPFSFVVFNKELVDAISKYQPHAKIHIFVDTGMHREGVNLDELPSFIKYIKIKTNLEIEGLMSHFAASDVPANPDTQKQVDNFQKAISIIKENGVNPKWIHIANSSGVLNNDYFKEKIGNMARIGISLYGTDPEGKNKNLKPVLSLKTHIAQIKKIKIGEKIGYDFTFTAKTNMTIGILPLGYNDGVQRELSNKGFVLVNGKYCRIIGKVSMNITTIDLSNIKNAKVGDTVIVYSNNAKDKNSIENTAKLCKIIPYESLIPLTPSTKRIIVI
;
A
#
# COMPACT_ATOMS: atom_id res chain seq x y z
N LYS A 1 -36.25 -15.86 29.96
CA LYS A 1 -35.67 -14.67 30.62
C LYS A 1 -34.14 -14.73 30.57
N THR A 2 -33.53 -15.77 31.13
CA THR A 2 -32.07 -16.03 31.16
C THR A 2 -31.35 -15.98 29.81
N HIS A 3 -31.95 -16.50 28.72
CA HIS A 3 -31.34 -16.47 27.38
C HIS A 3 -31.35 -15.06 26.74
N TYR A 4 -32.36 -14.25 27.05
CA TYR A 4 -32.46 -12.86 26.59
C TYR A 4 -31.46 -11.97 27.32
N ASP A 5 -31.32 -12.16 28.64
CA ASP A 5 -30.36 -11.43 29.47
C ASP A 5 -28.90 -11.77 29.09
N PHE A 6 -28.60 -13.03 28.74
CA PHE A 6 -27.28 -13.43 28.25
C PHE A 6 -26.94 -12.78 26.90
N LYS A 7 -27.90 -12.73 25.96
CA LYS A 7 -27.70 -12.09 24.65
C LYS A 7 -27.46 -10.59 24.80
N LYS A 8 -28.19 -9.93 25.70
CA LYS A 8 -28.05 -8.50 25.99
C LYS A 8 -26.71 -8.18 26.68
N ALA A 9 -26.26 -9.02 27.60
CA ALA A 9 -24.94 -8.90 28.23
C ALA A 9 -23.80 -9.09 27.22
N LYS A 10 -23.88 -10.11 26.36
CA LYS A 10 -22.89 -10.36 25.29
C LYS A 10 -22.82 -9.19 24.31
N GLN A 11 -23.96 -8.62 23.94
CA GLN A 11 -24.02 -7.45 23.07
C GLN A 11 -23.34 -6.24 23.72
N LYS A 12 -23.62 -5.96 25.00
CA LYS A 12 -22.99 -4.86 25.73
C LYS A 12 -21.46 -5.00 25.81
N ILE A 13 -20.97 -6.21 26.12
CA ILE A 13 -19.52 -6.49 26.13
C ILE A 13 -18.89 -6.24 24.74
N HIS A 14 -19.58 -6.62 23.67
CA HIS A 14 -19.09 -6.37 22.31
C HIS A 14 -19.07 -4.87 21.96
N GLU A 15 -20.08 -4.11 22.37
CA GLU A 15 -20.13 -2.65 22.21
C GLU A 15 -18.98 -1.97 22.99
N ASP A 16 -18.73 -2.38 24.23
CA ASP A 16 -17.64 -1.85 25.07
C ASP A 16 -16.25 -2.19 24.47
N LEU A 17 -16.05 -3.41 23.97
CA LEU A 17 -14.82 -3.81 23.28
C LEU A 17 -14.60 -3.04 21.97
N THR A 18 -15.67 -2.80 21.21
CA THR A 18 -15.61 -2.01 19.98
C THR A 18 -15.20 -0.56 20.27
N LEU A 19 -15.69 0.01 21.37
CA LEU A 19 -15.30 1.34 21.83
C LEU A 19 -13.83 1.36 22.26
N ALA A 20 -13.39 0.39 23.05
CA ALA A 20 -12.01 0.26 23.49
C ALA A 20 -11.04 0.17 22.29
N ARG A 21 -11.40 -0.61 21.26
CA ARG A 21 -10.64 -0.70 20.00
C ARG A 21 -10.48 0.65 19.32
N LYS A 22 -11.56 1.43 19.22
CA LYS A 22 -11.53 2.78 18.61
C LYS A 22 -10.60 3.72 19.38
N ILE A 23 -10.62 3.64 20.71
CA ILE A 23 -9.71 4.43 21.57
C ILE A 23 -8.27 4.03 21.29
N GLN A 24 -7.95 2.73 21.29
CA GLN A 24 -6.60 2.22 21.04
C GLN A 24 -6.07 2.62 19.65
N GLN A 25 -6.91 2.54 18.61
CA GLN A 25 -6.56 3.03 17.27
C GLN A 25 -6.47 4.57 17.16
N GLY A 26 -7.04 5.29 18.12
CA GLY A 26 -6.97 6.75 18.21
C GLY A 26 -5.65 7.27 18.79
N ILE A 27 -5.00 6.49 19.66
CA ILE A 27 -3.75 6.83 20.34
C ILE A 27 -2.49 6.41 19.57
N LEU A 28 -2.61 5.50 18.61
CA LEU A 28 -1.53 5.19 17.68
C LEU A 28 -1.23 6.43 16.83
N PRO A 29 0.05 6.75 16.58
CA PRO A 29 0.43 7.98 15.91
C PRO A 29 -0.11 7.99 14.47
N ARG A 30 -0.32 9.18 13.89
CA ARG A 30 -0.86 9.35 12.51
C ARG A 30 -0.05 10.31 11.64
N ASP A 31 0.79 11.14 12.26
CA ASP A 31 1.50 12.26 11.59
C ASP A 31 3.00 11.99 11.36
N PHE A 32 3.53 10.83 11.80
CA PHE A 32 4.92 10.42 11.53
C PHE A 32 5.21 10.19 10.04
N GLU A 33 4.14 10.13 9.24
CA GLU A 33 4.20 9.96 7.80
C GLU A 33 4.98 11.07 7.09
N LEU A 34 5.09 12.25 7.71
CA LEU A 34 5.72 13.44 7.14
C LEU A 34 7.25 13.53 7.36
N ILE A 35 7.87 12.58 8.07
CA ILE A 35 9.32 12.63 8.30
C ILE A 35 10.07 12.40 6.98
N GLU A 36 10.82 13.40 6.53
CA GLU A 36 11.50 13.41 5.23
C GLU A 36 12.56 12.29 5.12
N ASN A 37 12.85 11.87 3.87
CA ASN A 37 13.92 10.92 3.51
C ASN A 37 13.86 9.52 4.16
N THR A 38 12.71 9.12 4.72
CA THR A 38 12.53 7.81 5.38
C THR A 38 11.21 7.21 4.95
N ALA A 39 11.13 5.95 4.57
CA ALA A 39 9.86 5.26 4.28
C ALA A 39 9.44 4.38 5.46
N PHE A 40 8.12 4.25 5.71
CA PHE A 40 7.56 3.43 6.78
C PHE A 40 6.59 2.40 6.21
N ALA A 41 6.66 1.16 6.69
CA ALA A 41 5.63 0.14 6.51
C ALA A 41 5.18 -0.31 7.90
N ILE A 42 3.88 -0.26 8.20
CA ILE A 42 3.36 -0.61 9.51
C ILE A 42 2.18 -1.55 9.36
N ARG A 43 2.18 -2.61 10.17
CA ARG A 43 1.09 -3.54 10.31
C ARG A 43 0.79 -3.73 11.79
N TYR A 44 -0.44 -3.42 12.21
CA TYR A 44 -0.90 -3.62 13.59
C TYR A 44 -2.15 -4.49 13.59
N LEU A 45 -2.02 -5.73 14.06
CA LEU A 45 -3.08 -6.72 14.11
C LEU A 45 -3.25 -7.24 15.54
N PRO A 46 -4.21 -6.72 16.31
CA PRO A 46 -4.47 -7.27 17.65
C PRO A 46 -5.02 -8.70 17.53
N PHE A 47 -4.61 -9.58 18.45
CA PHE A 47 -5.12 -10.96 18.52
C PHE A 47 -6.64 -11.04 18.74
N GLY A 48 -7.20 -10.07 19.48
CA GLY A 48 -8.64 -9.92 19.70
C GLY A 48 -9.17 -8.55 19.25
N GLU A 49 -10.27 -8.10 19.86
CA GLU A 49 -10.83 -6.76 19.58
C GLU A 49 -9.87 -5.63 20.01
N VAL A 50 -8.99 -5.90 20.99
CA VAL A 50 -7.96 -4.99 21.50
C VAL A 50 -6.64 -5.75 21.68
N GLY A 51 -5.50 -5.06 21.58
CA GLY A 51 -4.16 -5.66 21.66
C GLY A 51 -3.35 -5.23 22.89
N GLY A 52 -2.27 -5.96 23.20
CA GLY A 52 -1.25 -5.58 24.19
C GLY A 52 -0.15 -4.71 23.60
N ASP A 53 0.07 -4.83 22.29
CA ASP A 53 1.09 -4.11 21.54
C ASP A 53 0.86 -2.60 21.44
N ILE A 54 1.94 -1.83 21.44
CA ILE A 54 1.93 -0.41 21.08
C ILE A 54 3.23 0.00 20.40
N TYR A 55 3.09 0.93 19.45
CA TYR A 55 4.22 1.64 18.89
C TYR A 55 3.97 3.15 18.92
N ASP A 56 5.07 3.90 18.91
CA ASP A 56 5.07 5.34 18.64
C ASP A 56 6.22 5.71 17.71
N ILE A 57 5.98 6.63 16.79
CA ILE A 57 7.01 7.17 15.88
C ILE A 57 6.90 8.67 15.92
N GLN A 58 8.03 9.34 16.16
CA GLN A 58 8.09 10.79 16.22
C GLN A 58 9.50 11.33 15.97
N GLU A 59 9.62 12.64 15.86
CA GLU A 59 10.91 13.32 15.93
C GLU A 59 11.33 13.53 17.39
N SER A 60 12.57 13.17 17.70
CA SER A 60 13.20 13.41 19.01
C SER A 60 13.66 14.87 19.13
N PRO A 61 13.96 15.36 20.36
CA PRO A 61 14.46 16.72 20.54
C PRO A 61 15.76 17.04 19.76
N GLN A 62 16.52 16.01 19.37
CA GLN A 62 17.76 16.14 18.60
C GLN A 62 17.53 16.06 17.07
N GLY A 63 16.29 16.07 16.59
CA GLY A 63 15.97 15.94 15.16
C GLY A 63 16.17 14.52 14.60
N ARG A 64 16.28 13.51 15.48
CA ARG A 64 16.36 12.08 15.10
C ARG A 64 14.97 11.46 15.06
N ILE A 65 14.78 10.44 14.24
CA ILE A 65 13.55 9.66 14.20
C ILE A 65 13.55 8.69 15.37
N ARG A 66 12.64 8.89 16.33
CA ARG A 66 12.47 7.98 17.47
C ARG A 66 11.31 7.04 17.20
N ILE A 67 11.59 5.75 17.33
CA ILE A 67 10.60 4.67 17.28
C ILE A 67 10.59 3.97 18.62
N PHE A 68 9.41 3.86 19.22
CA PHE A 68 9.14 3.08 20.42
C PHE A 68 8.23 1.92 20.04
N LEU A 69 8.53 0.73 20.55
CA LEU A 69 7.70 -0.45 20.44
C LEU A 69 7.68 -1.14 21.80
N ALA A 70 6.50 -1.55 22.26
CA ALA A 70 6.32 -2.28 23.50
C ALA A 70 5.13 -3.24 23.39
N ASP A 71 5.11 -4.27 24.22
CA ASP A 71 4.01 -5.22 24.31
C ASP A 71 3.63 -5.43 25.78
N ALA A 72 2.35 -5.26 26.10
CA ALA A 72 1.83 -5.54 27.42
C ALA A 72 1.53 -7.04 27.57
N ILE A 73 2.13 -7.66 28.60
CA ILE A 73 2.00 -9.10 28.84
C ILE A 73 0.53 -9.51 29.02
N GLY A 74 0.12 -10.56 28.30
CA GLY A 74 -1.21 -11.15 28.37
C GLY A 74 -2.08 -10.78 27.17
N HIS A 75 -3.40 -11.00 27.28
CA HIS A 75 -4.33 -10.72 26.17
C HIS A 75 -5.66 -10.12 26.66
N GLY A 76 -6.38 -9.46 25.75
CA GLY A 76 -7.71 -8.91 26.02
C GLY A 76 -7.67 -7.56 26.75
N VAL A 77 -8.72 -7.27 27.52
CA VAL A 77 -8.97 -5.93 28.08
C VAL A 77 -7.88 -5.49 29.06
N ARG A 78 -7.35 -6.40 29.89
CA ARG A 78 -6.27 -6.06 30.83
C ARG A 78 -5.03 -5.57 30.09
N ALA A 79 -4.55 -6.35 29.10
CA ALA A 79 -3.40 -5.97 28.29
C ALA A 79 -3.63 -4.60 27.63
N ALA A 80 -4.80 -4.38 27.03
CA ALA A 80 -5.14 -3.11 26.40
C ALA A 80 -5.13 -1.90 27.37
N LEU A 81 -5.57 -2.08 28.62
CA LEU A 81 -5.49 -1.03 29.65
C LEU A 81 -4.03 -0.73 30.03
N VAL A 82 -3.19 -1.77 30.16
CA VAL A 82 -1.76 -1.62 30.42
C VAL A 82 -1.09 -0.91 29.24
N THR A 83 -1.42 -1.26 28.00
CA THR A 83 -0.95 -0.56 26.78
C THR A 83 -1.27 0.94 26.82
N MET A 84 -2.47 1.31 27.26
CA MET A 84 -2.85 2.72 27.43
C MET A 84 -2.04 3.43 28.52
N LEU A 85 -1.75 2.75 29.64
CA LEU A 85 -0.86 3.25 30.68
C LEU A 85 0.56 3.45 30.13
N ILE A 86 1.11 2.45 29.44
CA ILE A 86 2.43 2.53 28.79
C ILE A 86 2.48 3.75 27.87
N LYS A 87 1.48 3.95 27.01
CA LYS A 87 1.39 5.13 26.14
C LYS A 87 1.41 6.42 26.95
N SER A 88 0.55 6.54 27.95
CA SER A 88 0.40 7.76 28.73
C SER A 88 1.67 8.12 29.50
N GLU A 89 2.40 7.13 30.02
CA GLU A 89 3.65 7.37 30.74
C GLU A 89 4.80 7.64 29.76
N TYR A 90 4.84 6.93 28.64
CA TYR A 90 5.81 7.18 27.57
C TYR A 90 5.69 8.62 27.04
N GLU A 91 4.48 9.15 26.87
CA GLU A 91 4.25 10.55 26.47
C GLU A 91 4.96 11.58 27.35
N LYS A 92 5.16 11.28 28.64
CA LYS A 92 5.84 12.18 29.58
C LYS A 92 7.36 12.16 29.42
N VAL A 93 7.92 11.04 28.92
CA VAL A 93 9.37 10.80 28.90
C VAL A 93 9.96 10.74 27.48
N LYS A 94 9.12 10.65 26.44
CA LYS A 94 9.54 10.47 25.05
C LYS A 94 10.41 11.59 24.48
N MET A 95 10.47 12.75 25.14
CA MET A 95 11.32 13.89 24.79
C MET A 95 12.68 13.90 25.52
N LEU A 96 13.06 12.81 26.21
CA LEU A 96 14.41 12.71 26.78
C LEU A 96 15.48 12.46 25.69
N PRO A 97 16.75 12.88 25.88
CA PRO A 97 17.75 12.90 24.81
C PRO A 97 18.15 11.56 24.21
N SER A 98 18.06 10.46 24.95
CA SER A 98 18.57 9.16 24.49
C SER A 98 17.63 7.99 24.81
N PRO A 99 17.67 6.90 24.02
CA PRO A 99 16.83 5.72 24.25
C PRO A 99 16.95 5.16 25.67
N GLY A 100 18.17 5.03 26.19
CA GLY A 100 18.43 4.51 27.53
C GLY A 100 17.85 5.39 28.64
N GLN A 101 17.89 6.72 28.49
CA GLN A 101 17.28 7.64 29.45
C GLN A 101 15.75 7.53 29.46
N VAL A 102 15.14 7.35 28.29
CA VAL A 102 13.69 7.13 28.20
C VAL A 102 13.29 5.84 28.92
N LEU A 103 13.98 4.72 28.65
CA LEU A 103 13.71 3.45 29.34
C LEU A 103 13.93 3.57 30.86
N THR A 104 14.98 4.27 31.29
CA THR A 104 15.27 4.51 32.70
C THR A 104 14.16 5.32 33.38
N ALA A 105 13.70 6.39 32.75
CA ALA A 105 12.61 7.20 33.29
C ALA A 105 11.29 6.43 33.32
N LEU A 106 10.99 5.68 32.26
CA LEU A 106 9.80 4.83 32.18
C LEU A 106 9.82 3.75 33.27
N ASN A 107 10.97 3.12 33.53
CA ASN A 107 11.13 2.15 34.61
C ASN A 107 10.91 2.74 35.99
N LYS A 108 11.44 3.94 36.26
CA LYS A 108 11.20 4.62 37.55
C LYS A 108 9.72 4.85 37.79
N ILE A 109 8.97 5.23 36.75
CA ILE A 109 7.52 5.40 36.83
C ILE A 109 6.84 4.06 37.12
N PHE A 110 7.15 3.02 36.33
CA PHE A 110 6.48 1.72 36.46
C PHE A 110 6.83 0.98 37.75
N PHE A 111 8.11 0.97 38.14
CA PHE A 111 8.54 0.38 39.39
C PHE A 111 8.06 1.20 40.61
N GLY A 112 8.05 2.53 40.53
CA GLY A 112 7.61 3.37 41.65
C GLY A 112 6.09 3.38 41.86
N THR A 113 5.32 3.40 40.76
CA THR A 113 3.87 3.64 40.80
C THR A 113 3.04 2.36 40.63
N TYR A 114 3.55 1.41 39.85
CA TYR A 114 2.78 0.25 39.38
C TYR A 114 3.35 -1.11 39.81
N HIS A 115 4.44 -1.13 40.60
CA HIS A 115 5.06 -2.38 41.06
C HIS A 115 4.11 -3.25 41.91
N SER A 116 3.18 -2.64 42.66
CA SER A 116 2.15 -3.39 43.41
C SER A 116 1.21 -4.19 42.51
N MET A 117 1.07 -3.81 41.23
CA MET A 117 0.29 -4.56 40.22
C MET A 117 1.12 -5.65 39.54
N SER A 118 2.41 -5.77 39.86
CA SER A 118 3.36 -6.70 39.23
C SER A 118 3.40 -6.57 37.69
N GLU A 119 3.18 -5.36 37.19
CA GLU A 119 3.18 -5.08 35.75
C GLU A 119 4.62 -4.85 35.27
N PHE A 120 5.07 -5.70 34.35
CA PHE A 120 6.34 -5.56 33.64
C PHE A 120 6.12 -5.87 32.16
N PHE A 121 6.94 -5.29 31.29
CA PHE A 121 6.74 -5.43 29.84
C PHE A 121 8.04 -5.28 29.04
N PRO A 122 8.15 -5.97 27.90
CA PRO A 122 9.21 -5.73 26.93
C PRO A 122 9.03 -4.40 26.19
N ALA A 123 10.13 -3.72 25.90
CA ALA A 123 10.12 -2.52 25.06
C ALA A 123 11.43 -2.33 24.31
N ILE A 124 11.39 -1.66 23.16
CA ILE A 124 12.57 -1.18 22.44
C ILE A 124 12.37 0.28 22.02
N ILE A 125 13.43 1.08 22.15
CA ILE A 125 13.50 2.44 21.62
C ILE A 125 14.68 2.53 20.66
N ALA A 126 14.43 3.03 19.46
CA ALA A 126 15.41 3.24 18.41
C ALA A 126 15.37 4.70 17.93
N ASP A 127 16.52 5.36 17.95
CA ASP A 127 16.76 6.70 17.41
C ASP A 127 17.58 6.60 16.13
N ILE A 128 17.02 7.06 15.01
CA ILE A 128 17.68 7.09 13.71
C ILE A 128 18.09 8.54 13.40
N ASP A 129 19.39 8.77 13.40
CA ASP A 129 20.02 10.01 12.97
C ASP A 129 20.32 9.94 11.47
N MET A 130 19.40 10.47 10.67
CA MET A 130 19.51 10.47 9.20
C MET A 130 20.63 11.36 8.68
N ALA A 131 20.99 12.42 9.42
CA ALA A 131 22.05 13.35 9.02
C ALA A 131 23.43 12.69 9.12
N ASN A 132 23.64 11.92 10.19
CA ASN A 132 24.91 11.23 10.44
C ASN A 132 24.91 9.76 10.01
N GLY A 133 23.78 9.23 9.55
CA GLY A 133 23.63 7.83 9.16
C GLY A 133 23.87 6.86 10.32
N ARG A 134 23.28 7.15 11.49
CA ARG A 134 23.49 6.38 12.73
C ARG A 134 22.16 5.91 13.32
N LEU A 135 22.12 4.66 13.75
CA LEU A 135 21.05 4.11 14.59
C LEU A 135 21.60 3.95 16.00
N SER A 136 20.89 4.49 16.99
CA SER A 136 21.13 4.27 18.42
C SER A 136 19.89 3.62 19.02
N TYR A 137 20.01 2.47 19.68
CA TYR A 137 18.86 1.82 20.28
C TYR A 137 19.16 1.29 21.69
N ALA A 138 18.10 1.11 22.46
CA ALA A 138 18.11 0.39 23.74
C ALA A 138 16.86 -0.50 23.81
N SER A 139 17.02 -1.73 24.31
CA SER A 139 15.95 -2.72 24.36
C SER A 139 15.85 -3.35 25.74
N ALA A 140 14.66 -3.27 26.32
CA ALA A 140 14.28 -3.78 27.61
C ALA A 140 13.57 -5.12 27.47
N GLY A 141 14.32 -6.21 27.41
CA GLY A 141 13.75 -7.58 27.37
C GLY A 141 12.92 -7.90 26.12
N HIS A 142 12.94 -7.05 25.10
CA HIS A 142 12.22 -7.28 23.84
C HIS A 142 12.95 -8.29 22.96
N GLY A 143 12.19 -9.07 22.18
CA GLY A 143 12.74 -10.05 21.23
C GLY A 143 13.70 -9.43 20.22
N GLU A 144 14.52 -10.25 19.57
CA GLU A 144 15.51 -9.78 18.59
C GLU A 144 14.84 -9.02 17.44
N GLN A 145 15.45 -7.91 17.03
CA GLN A 145 14.96 -7.07 15.91
C GLN A 145 16.00 -7.05 14.79
N TYR A 146 15.67 -6.53 13.60
CA TYR A 146 16.59 -6.64 12.46
C TYR A 146 16.87 -5.28 11.80
N LEU A 147 18.14 -5.04 11.52
CA LEU A 147 18.62 -3.99 10.63
C LEU A 147 19.23 -4.62 9.40
N ALA A 148 18.58 -4.47 8.25
CA ALA A 148 19.15 -4.84 6.97
C ALA A 148 19.95 -3.64 6.41
N ALA A 149 21.28 -3.76 6.35
CA ALA A 149 22.19 -2.71 5.90
C ALA A 149 23.42 -3.31 5.20
N ASP A 150 23.95 -2.60 4.18
CA ASP A 150 25.22 -2.93 3.53
C ASP A 150 25.35 -4.38 3.00
N GLY A 151 24.25 -4.98 2.53
CA GLY A 151 24.23 -6.36 2.01
C GLY A 151 24.12 -7.43 3.09
N SER A 152 23.89 -7.03 4.35
CA SER A 152 23.83 -7.93 5.50
C SER A 152 22.64 -7.62 6.41
N VAL A 153 22.29 -8.56 7.28
CA VAL A 153 21.27 -8.38 8.33
C VAL A 153 21.94 -8.41 9.68
N HIS A 154 21.90 -7.29 10.38
CA HIS A 154 22.36 -7.13 11.75
C HIS A 154 21.20 -7.39 12.71
N ILE A 155 21.44 -8.27 13.68
CA ILE A 155 20.47 -8.60 14.72
C ILE A 155 20.63 -7.61 15.88
N LEU A 156 19.56 -6.90 16.20
CA LEU A 156 19.47 -5.97 17.33
C LEU A 156 18.93 -6.73 18.54
N ARG A 157 19.83 -7.08 19.47
CA ARG A 157 19.49 -7.86 20.67
C ARG A 157 19.03 -6.98 21.81
N SER A 158 18.31 -7.58 22.76
CA SER A 158 17.99 -6.96 24.04
C SER A 158 19.26 -6.43 24.73
N THR A 159 19.16 -5.23 25.33
CA THR A 159 20.28 -4.56 26.00
C THR A 159 20.12 -4.44 27.51
N GLY A 160 19.04 -5.02 28.05
CA GLY A 160 18.76 -5.07 29.49
C GLY A 160 17.47 -5.84 29.81
N ARG A 161 17.03 -5.76 31.06
CA ARG A 161 15.82 -6.44 31.55
C ARG A 161 14.54 -5.73 31.11
N MET A 162 13.39 -6.38 31.25
CA MET A 162 12.07 -5.77 31.01
C MET A 162 11.83 -4.58 31.96
N ILE A 163 11.02 -3.63 31.50
CA ILE A 163 10.61 -2.48 32.32
C ILE A 163 9.72 -2.98 33.46
N GLY A 164 9.90 -2.42 34.66
CA GLY A 164 9.10 -2.74 35.86
C GLY A 164 9.58 -3.97 36.63
N LEU A 165 10.52 -4.75 36.08
CA LEU A 165 10.99 -6.00 36.69
C LEU A 165 11.94 -5.78 37.88
N VAL A 166 12.82 -4.78 37.80
CA VAL A 166 13.80 -4.44 38.85
C VAL A 166 13.86 -2.93 39.03
N GLU A 167 14.28 -2.48 40.22
CA GLU A 167 14.26 -1.05 40.59
C GLU A 167 15.24 -0.21 39.77
N ASN A 168 16.50 -0.66 39.69
CA ASN A 168 17.60 0.05 39.05
C ASN A 168 18.24 -0.78 37.93
N PRO A 169 17.53 -1.05 36.83
CA PRO A 169 18.08 -1.69 35.64
C PRO A 169 18.99 -0.73 34.87
N GLU A 170 20.01 -1.28 34.24
CA GLU A 170 20.83 -0.57 33.25
C GLU A 170 20.52 -1.10 31.86
N TRP A 171 20.27 -0.18 30.92
CA TRP A 171 20.14 -0.51 29.50
C TRP A 171 21.31 0.09 28.74
N LYS A 172 22.14 -0.78 28.17
CA LYS A 172 23.21 -0.33 27.29
C LYS A 172 22.61 0.30 26.04
N ILE A 173 23.09 1.49 25.68
CA ILE A 173 22.81 2.08 24.37
C ILE A 173 23.76 1.44 23.36
N VAL A 174 23.20 0.87 22.30
CA VAL A 174 23.97 0.29 21.21
C VAL A 174 23.85 1.21 20.01
N GLU A 175 24.99 1.64 19.49
CA GLU A 175 25.08 2.43 18.27
C GLU A 175 25.58 1.56 17.11
N THR A 176 24.96 1.73 15.96
CA THR A 176 25.36 1.08 14.71
C THR A 176 25.14 2.03 13.52
N ARG A 177 25.74 1.70 12.38
CA ARG A 177 25.58 2.46 11.15
C ARG A 177 24.19 2.24 10.57
N PHE A 178 23.55 3.32 10.10
CA PHE A 178 22.29 3.28 9.37
C PHE A 178 22.49 3.98 8.01
N PRO A 179 22.82 3.24 6.95
CA PRO A 179 23.01 3.83 5.63
C PRO A 179 21.68 4.34 5.05
N ARG A 180 21.71 5.19 4.02
CA ARG A 180 20.50 5.78 3.40
C ARG A 180 19.47 4.75 2.91
N ASN A 181 19.92 3.55 2.59
CA ASN A 181 19.12 2.40 2.14
C ASN A 181 18.97 1.32 3.24
N GLY A 182 19.33 1.65 4.48
CA GLY A 182 19.13 0.78 5.64
C GLY A 182 17.64 0.57 5.92
N LYS A 183 17.27 -0.66 6.28
CA LYS A 183 15.90 -1.02 6.64
C LYS A 183 15.87 -1.55 8.05
N LEU A 184 15.14 -0.86 8.92
CA LEU A 184 14.89 -1.30 10.28
C LEU A 184 13.54 -2.00 10.33
N LEU A 185 13.54 -3.27 10.74
CA LEU A 185 12.33 -4.05 11.00
C LEU A 185 12.17 -4.19 12.51
N LEU A 186 11.09 -3.58 13.02
CA LEU A 186 10.65 -3.71 14.40
C LEU A 186 9.30 -4.44 14.47
N PHE A 187 9.16 -5.42 15.36
CA PHE A 187 7.99 -6.31 15.47
C PHE A 187 7.90 -6.95 16.85
N THR A 188 6.70 -7.21 17.32
CA THR A 188 6.42 -7.97 18.56
C THR A 188 6.39 -9.47 18.29
N ASP A 189 6.37 -10.28 19.35
CA ASP A 189 6.40 -11.75 19.28
C ASP A 189 5.26 -12.34 18.43
N GLY A 190 4.12 -11.65 18.38
CA GLY A 190 2.97 -11.97 17.54
C GLY A 190 3.28 -12.14 16.06
N LEU A 191 4.44 -11.74 15.54
CA LEU A 191 4.85 -12.02 14.16
C LEU A 191 5.38 -13.44 13.95
N TYR A 192 6.23 -13.95 14.86
CA TYR A 192 6.90 -15.25 14.67
C TYR A 192 6.32 -16.37 15.54
N GLU A 193 5.42 -16.05 16.47
CA GLU A 193 4.66 -17.02 17.27
C GLU A 193 3.33 -17.43 16.63
N GLN A 194 3.08 -17.04 15.37
CA GLN A 194 1.91 -17.50 14.63
C GLN A 194 2.06 -18.94 14.16
N PHE A 195 0.94 -19.66 14.17
CA PHE A 195 0.84 -21.03 13.72
C PHE A 195 0.13 -21.10 12.37
N ASN A 196 0.62 -21.92 11.45
CA ASN A 196 -0.11 -22.25 10.23
C ASN A 196 -1.26 -23.23 10.53
N THR A 197 -2.03 -23.62 9.52
CA THR A 197 -3.14 -24.59 9.64
C THR A 197 -2.70 -25.97 10.13
N GLU A 198 -1.42 -26.30 9.98
CA GLU A 198 -0.81 -27.56 10.42
C GLU A 198 -0.23 -27.47 11.84
N LYS A 199 -0.43 -26.33 12.53
CA LYS A 199 0.13 -26.01 13.86
C LYS A 199 1.65 -25.95 13.89
N GLU A 200 2.29 -25.66 12.75
CA GLU A 200 3.70 -25.29 12.73
C GLU A 200 3.84 -23.80 13.03
N GLN A 201 4.71 -23.46 13.98
CA GLN A 201 5.06 -22.08 14.25
C GLN A 201 5.85 -21.48 13.08
N PHE A 202 5.59 -20.23 12.71
CA PHE A 202 6.32 -19.52 11.66
C PHE A 202 7.83 -19.48 11.96
N GLY A 203 8.18 -19.10 13.18
CA GLY A 203 9.53 -19.23 13.71
C GLY A 203 10.49 -18.12 13.26
N GLN A 204 11.51 -17.92 14.08
CA GLN A 204 12.47 -16.83 13.92
C GLN A 204 13.43 -17.03 12.72
N ASP A 205 13.73 -18.28 12.37
CA ASP A 205 14.61 -18.60 11.24
C ASP A 205 13.98 -18.24 9.89
N ARG A 206 12.69 -18.55 9.70
CA ARG A 206 11.94 -18.16 8.48
C ARG A 206 11.84 -16.65 8.37
N LEU A 207 11.57 -15.95 9.48
CA LEU A 207 11.59 -14.48 9.51
C LEU A 207 12.95 -13.91 9.12
N THR A 208 14.04 -14.46 9.67
CA THR A 208 15.41 -14.01 9.35
C THR A 208 15.74 -14.22 7.88
N ALA A 209 15.33 -15.34 7.28
CA ALA A 209 15.51 -15.62 5.86
C ALA A 209 14.79 -14.56 5.00
N ILE A 210 13.54 -14.26 5.34
CA ILE A 210 12.75 -13.24 4.64
C ILE A 210 13.43 -11.86 4.75
N VAL A 211 13.86 -11.44 5.95
CA VAL A 211 14.54 -10.14 6.12
C VAL A 211 15.82 -10.03 5.30
N ARG A 212 16.58 -11.13 5.17
CA ARG A 212 17.77 -11.19 4.30
C ARG A 212 17.42 -10.98 2.84
N GLU A 213 16.31 -11.56 2.37
CA GLU A 213 15.83 -11.34 1.00
C GLU A 213 15.33 -9.90 0.79
N PHE A 214 14.66 -9.31 1.79
CA PHE A 214 14.13 -7.95 1.73
C PHE A 214 15.20 -6.85 1.75
N HIS A 215 16.47 -7.15 2.09
CA HIS A 215 17.57 -6.17 2.08
C HIS A 215 17.67 -5.41 0.75
N PHE A 216 17.39 -6.06 -0.38
CA PHE A 216 17.57 -5.48 -1.72
C PHE A 216 16.34 -4.76 -2.30
N LEU A 217 15.16 -4.85 -1.67
CA LEU A 217 13.90 -4.42 -2.28
C LEU A 217 13.33 -3.13 -1.67
N GLY A 218 13.02 -2.12 -2.45
CA GLY A 218 12.29 -0.97 -1.92
C GLY A 218 10.83 -1.31 -1.58
N ILE A 219 10.21 -0.46 -0.76
CA ILE A 219 8.84 -0.64 -0.24
C ILE A 219 7.79 -0.74 -1.36
N GLU A 220 8.09 -0.19 -2.54
CA GLU A 220 7.28 -0.27 -3.75
C GLU A 220 7.03 -1.72 -4.22
N HIS A 221 7.91 -2.67 -3.88
CA HIS A 221 7.74 -4.08 -4.22
C HIS A 221 6.83 -4.84 -3.26
N LEU A 222 6.35 -4.21 -2.18
CA LEU A 222 5.54 -4.89 -1.17
C LEU A 222 4.18 -5.33 -1.70
N VAL A 223 3.54 -4.53 -2.57
CA VAL A 223 2.27 -4.93 -3.21
C VAL A 223 2.48 -6.18 -4.06
N ALA A 224 3.55 -6.21 -4.86
CA ALA A 224 3.90 -7.38 -5.64
C ALA A 224 4.14 -8.60 -4.75
N LYS A 225 4.81 -8.44 -3.60
CA LYS A 225 5.03 -9.51 -2.63
C LYS A 225 3.74 -10.01 -1.97
N ILE A 226 2.84 -9.11 -1.59
CA ILE A 226 1.52 -9.50 -1.07
C ILE A 226 0.76 -10.30 -2.13
N ILE A 227 0.79 -9.85 -3.39
CA ILE A 227 0.18 -10.58 -4.49
C ILE A 227 0.88 -11.94 -4.70
N ASP A 228 2.21 -12.01 -4.60
CA ASP A 228 2.98 -13.25 -4.72
C ASP A 228 2.59 -14.29 -3.66
N GLU A 229 2.39 -13.85 -2.41
CA GLU A 229 1.92 -14.69 -1.31
C GLU A 229 0.47 -15.17 -1.50
N LEU A 230 -0.38 -14.40 -2.20
CA LEU A 230 -1.71 -14.86 -2.61
C LEU A 230 -1.64 -15.94 -3.70
N ASN A 231 -0.45 -16.19 -4.26
CA ASN A 231 -0.16 -17.21 -5.26
C ASN A 231 -1.17 -17.24 -6.43
N PRO A 232 -1.43 -16.10 -7.11
CA PRO A 232 -2.27 -16.11 -8.29
C PRO A 232 -1.55 -16.88 -9.40
N PRO A 233 -2.29 -17.42 -10.39
CA PRO A 233 -1.66 -18.18 -11.46
C PRO A 233 -0.66 -17.37 -12.29
N PHE A 234 -0.83 -16.05 -12.40
CA PHE A 234 0.19 -15.14 -12.92
C PHE A 234 -0.07 -13.68 -12.53
N ILE A 235 0.98 -12.86 -12.54
CA ILE A 235 0.94 -11.39 -12.45
C ILE A 235 1.10 -10.81 -13.86
N CYS A 236 0.20 -9.90 -14.24
CA CYS A 236 0.26 -9.23 -15.54
C CYS A 236 1.04 -7.92 -15.42
N VAL A 237 1.96 -7.68 -16.35
CA VAL A 237 2.72 -6.43 -16.49
C VAL A 237 2.69 -5.96 -17.94
N ASP A 238 2.94 -4.68 -18.18
CA ASP A 238 2.91 -4.13 -19.53
C ASP A 238 4.23 -4.37 -20.27
N SER A 239 5.37 -4.28 -19.58
CA SER A 239 6.68 -4.23 -20.23
C SER A 239 7.71 -5.17 -19.62
N LEU A 240 8.79 -5.43 -20.37
CA LEU A 240 9.98 -6.12 -19.86
C LEU A 240 10.59 -5.40 -18.66
N PHE A 241 10.54 -4.06 -18.63
CA PHE A 241 11.07 -3.28 -17.52
C PHE A 241 10.37 -3.65 -16.21
N GLU A 242 9.03 -3.62 -16.21
CA GLU A 242 8.23 -4.02 -15.05
C GLU A 242 8.47 -5.48 -14.66
N ALA A 243 8.55 -6.39 -15.65
CA ALA A 243 8.86 -7.80 -15.40
C ALA A 243 10.21 -7.98 -14.71
N TYR A 244 11.23 -7.21 -15.10
CA TYR A 244 12.54 -7.26 -14.45
C TYR A 244 12.51 -6.68 -13.04
N GLU A 245 11.73 -5.64 -12.76
CA GLU A 245 11.56 -5.14 -11.38
C GLU A 245 10.95 -6.21 -10.48
N LEU A 246 9.93 -6.93 -10.96
CA LEU A 246 9.35 -8.07 -10.23
C LEU A 246 10.34 -9.23 -10.07
N LEU A 247 11.16 -9.51 -11.08
CA LEU A 247 12.20 -10.52 -11.00
C LEU A 247 13.27 -10.17 -9.96
N LYS A 248 13.72 -8.90 -9.93
CA LYS A 248 14.64 -8.39 -8.89
C LYS A 248 14.01 -8.53 -7.51
N ALA A 249 12.69 -8.37 -7.41
CA ALA A 249 11.90 -8.61 -6.21
C ALA A 249 11.75 -10.08 -5.81
N ASN A 250 12.40 -11.03 -6.49
CA ASN A 250 12.28 -12.46 -6.20
C ASN A 250 10.82 -12.94 -6.18
N ILE A 251 9.96 -12.36 -7.02
CA ILE A 251 8.57 -12.80 -7.16
C ILE A 251 8.57 -14.21 -7.77
N LYS A 252 7.86 -15.14 -7.13
CA LYS A 252 7.82 -16.56 -7.55
C LYS A 252 6.69 -16.85 -8.51
N THR A 253 5.61 -16.09 -8.40
CA THR A 253 4.46 -16.15 -9.29
C THR A 253 4.88 -15.89 -10.73
N GLN A 254 4.31 -16.66 -11.67
CA GLN A 254 4.56 -16.48 -13.10
C GLN A 254 4.22 -15.05 -13.54
N ILE A 255 5.11 -14.41 -14.29
CA ILE A 255 4.86 -13.07 -14.83
C ILE A 255 4.44 -13.22 -16.30
N LEU A 256 3.33 -12.58 -16.68
CA LEU A 256 2.82 -12.49 -18.04
C LEU A 256 3.00 -11.05 -18.55
N ILE A 257 3.81 -10.87 -19.59
CA ILE A 257 4.00 -9.57 -20.24
C ILE A 257 2.96 -9.40 -21.33
N MET A 258 2.11 -8.38 -21.17
CA MET A 258 0.98 -8.14 -22.07
C MET A 258 1.31 -7.17 -23.21
N GLY A 259 2.12 -6.16 -22.95
CA GLY A 259 2.44 -5.12 -23.93
C GLY A 259 3.50 -5.56 -24.93
N PHE A 260 3.78 -4.66 -25.87
CA PHE A 260 4.73 -4.90 -26.94
C PHE A 260 6.16 -5.11 -26.42
N ILE A 261 6.82 -6.14 -26.96
CA ILE A 261 8.24 -6.40 -26.74
C ILE A 261 8.97 -6.30 -28.08
N SER A 262 9.99 -5.45 -28.14
CA SER A 262 10.89 -5.43 -29.28
C SER A 262 11.60 -6.79 -29.44
N PRO A 263 11.59 -7.40 -30.64
CA PRO A 263 12.33 -8.64 -30.92
C PRO A 263 13.80 -8.62 -30.51
N GLN A 264 14.44 -7.43 -30.51
CA GLN A 264 15.83 -7.28 -30.10
C GLN A 264 16.01 -7.53 -28.59
N SER A 265 15.06 -7.10 -27.76
CA SER A 265 15.10 -7.27 -26.31
C SER A 265 15.01 -8.74 -25.88
N LEU A 266 14.54 -9.62 -26.76
CA LEU A 266 14.49 -11.06 -26.53
C LEU A 266 15.83 -11.77 -26.78
N LYS A 267 16.82 -11.10 -27.41
CA LYS A 267 18.18 -11.62 -27.66
C LYS A 267 19.05 -11.62 -26.40
N THR A 268 18.53 -12.15 -25.31
CA THR A 268 19.18 -12.23 -24.01
C THR A 268 19.14 -13.67 -23.51
N LYS A 269 19.65 -13.91 -22.30
CA LYS A 269 19.50 -15.20 -21.62
C LYS A 269 18.02 -15.55 -21.47
N LYS A 270 17.74 -16.84 -21.24
CA LYS A 270 16.37 -17.33 -21.08
C LYS A 270 15.64 -16.52 -20.00
N LEU A 271 14.50 -15.97 -20.36
CA LEU A 271 13.64 -15.17 -19.50
C LEU A 271 12.60 -16.08 -18.82
N PRO A 272 12.36 -15.93 -17.50
CA PRO A 272 11.36 -16.72 -16.78
C PRO A 272 9.93 -16.17 -16.93
N PHE A 273 9.59 -15.60 -18.08
CA PHE A 273 8.34 -14.89 -18.32
C PHE A 273 7.46 -15.62 -19.35
N SER A 274 6.15 -15.43 -19.24
CA SER A 274 5.17 -15.76 -20.27
C SER A 274 4.93 -14.51 -21.12
N PHE A 275 4.59 -14.69 -22.39
CA PHE A 275 4.45 -13.59 -23.35
C PHE A 275 3.09 -13.59 -24.03
N VAL A 276 2.45 -12.44 -24.12
CA VAL A 276 1.30 -12.27 -25.01
C VAL A 276 1.80 -12.11 -26.46
N VAL A 277 1.17 -12.81 -27.40
CA VAL A 277 1.50 -12.75 -28.83
C VAL A 277 0.28 -12.39 -29.66
N PHE A 278 0.50 -11.51 -30.63
CA PHE A 278 -0.53 -11.01 -31.54
C PHE A 278 -0.02 -10.77 -32.97
N ASN A 279 1.24 -11.11 -33.27
CA ASN A 279 1.79 -11.03 -34.61
C ASN A 279 2.89 -12.09 -34.82
N LYS A 280 3.22 -12.34 -36.09
CA LYS A 280 4.19 -13.38 -36.49
C LYS A 280 5.63 -13.03 -36.11
N GLU A 281 5.99 -11.75 -36.19
CA GLU A 281 7.35 -11.28 -35.88
C GLU A 281 7.74 -11.57 -34.42
N LEU A 282 6.83 -11.31 -33.49
CA LEU A 282 7.04 -11.59 -32.07
C LEU A 282 7.10 -13.10 -31.82
N VAL A 283 6.23 -13.89 -32.46
CA VAL A 283 6.29 -15.36 -32.39
C VAL A 283 7.63 -15.91 -32.89
N ASP A 284 8.13 -15.41 -34.02
CA ASP A 284 9.44 -15.79 -34.57
C ASP A 284 10.57 -15.41 -33.60
N ALA A 285 10.52 -14.22 -33.03
CA ALA A 285 11.53 -13.76 -32.08
C ALA A 285 11.55 -14.60 -30.80
N ILE A 286 10.38 -14.89 -30.21
CA ILE A 286 10.27 -15.74 -29.02
C ILE A 286 10.71 -17.17 -29.35
N SER A 287 10.24 -17.75 -30.46
CA SER A 287 10.66 -19.09 -30.90
C SER A 287 12.17 -19.18 -31.08
N LYS A 288 12.80 -18.14 -31.65
CA LYS A 288 14.24 -18.14 -31.90
C LYS A 288 15.08 -17.93 -30.63
N TYR A 289 14.71 -16.97 -29.78
CA TYR A 289 15.57 -16.51 -28.68
C TYR A 289 15.12 -16.99 -27.30
N GLN A 290 13.85 -17.39 -27.15
CA GLN A 290 13.24 -17.83 -25.89
C GLN A 290 12.53 -19.18 -26.07
N PRO A 291 13.25 -20.25 -26.46
CA PRO A 291 12.65 -21.56 -26.67
C PRO A 291 12.03 -22.10 -25.37
N HIS A 292 10.91 -22.81 -25.54
CA HIS A 292 10.02 -23.31 -24.49
C HIS A 292 9.33 -22.21 -23.68
N ALA A 293 9.30 -20.98 -24.18
CA ALA A 293 8.48 -19.94 -23.57
C ALA A 293 6.99 -20.27 -23.72
N LYS A 294 6.25 -19.88 -22.69
CA LYS A 294 4.80 -19.96 -22.68
C LYS A 294 4.23 -18.70 -23.29
N ILE A 295 3.22 -18.87 -24.14
CA ILE A 295 2.58 -17.77 -24.86
C ILE A 295 1.07 -17.76 -24.66
N HIS A 296 0.53 -16.56 -24.62
CA HIS A 296 -0.91 -16.31 -24.62
C HIS A 296 -1.28 -15.62 -25.93
N ILE A 297 -2.23 -16.18 -26.68
CA ILE A 297 -2.70 -15.56 -27.94
C ILE A 297 -3.70 -14.47 -27.58
N PHE A 298 -3.43 -13.23 -28.01
CA PHE A 298 -4.40 -12.14 -27.93
C PHE A 298 -5.24 -12.15 -29.21
N VAL A 299 -6.54 -12.34 -29.08
CA VAL A 299 -7.52 -12.14 -30.16
C VAL A 299 -8.26 -10.83 -29.97
N ASP A 300 -8.36 -10.03 -31.03
CA ASP A 300 -9.21 -8.85 -31.03
C ASP A 300 -10.67 -9.25 -31.26
N THR A 301 -11.54 -8.90 -30.32
CA THR A 301 -12.97 -9.20 -30.38
C THR A 301 -13.84 -7.97 -30.66
N GLY A 302 -13.21 -6.81 -30.89
CA GLY A 302 -13.88 -5.54 -31.20
C GLY A 302 -13.28 -4.32 -30.50
N MET A 303 -12.16 -4.45 -29.80
CA MET A 303 -11.50 -3.29 -29.18
C MET A 303 -10.56 -2.59 -30.17
N HIS A 304 -10.02 -3.31 -31.15
CA HIS A 304 -9.15 -2.75 -32.20
C HIS A 304 -7.90 -2.03 -31.67
N ARG A 305 -7.40 -2.50 -30.51
CA ARG A 305 -6.17 -1.98 -29.88
C ARG A 305 -4.98 -2.90 -30.11
N GLU A 306 -5.13 -4.16 -29.73
CA GLU A 306 -4.14 -5.23 -29.87
C GLU A 306 -4.87 -6.54 -30.13
N GLY A 307 -4.16 -7.52 -30.66
CA GLY A 307 -4.68 -8.86 -30.93
C GLY A 307 -4.81 -9.16 -32.41
N VAL A 308 -4.88 -10.46 -32.70
CA VAL A 308 -5.13 -10.99 -34.04
C VAL A 308 -6.62 -10.86 -34.35
N ASN A 309 -6.97 -10.46 -35.57
CA ASN A 309 -8.36 -10.44 -35.98
C ASN A 309 -8.97 -11.85 -35.92
N LEU A 310 -10.26 -11.94 -35.61
CA LEU A 310 -10.94 -13.22 -35.39
C LEU A 310 -10.90 -14.14 -36.61
N ASP A 311 -10.98 -13.58 -37.81
CA ASP A 311 -10.91 -14.28 -39.10
C ASP A 311 -9.49 -14.77 -39.43
N GLU A 312 -8.45 -14.08 -38.95
CA GLU A 312 -7.05 -14.46 -39.13
C GLU A 312 -6.58 -15.50 -38.10
N LEU A 313 -7.28 -15.63 -36.97
CA LEU A 313 -6.94 -16.52 -35.86
C LEU A 313 -6.63 -17.97 -36.27
N PRO A 314 -7.42 -18.65 -37.15
CA PRO A 314 -7.09 -20.01 -37.58
C PRO A 314 -5.73 -20.11 -38.26
N SER A 315 -5.39 -19.14 -39.11
CA SER A 315 -4.11 -19.09 -39.82
C SER A 315 -2.94 -18.81 -38.87
N PHE A 316 -3.18 -17.97 -37.86
CA PHE A 316 -2.20 -17.62 -36.84
C PHE A 316 -1.88 -18.81 -35.92
N ILE A 317 -2.90 -19.55 -35.47
CA ILE A 317 -2.72 -20.78 -34.68
C ILE A 317 -1.91 -21.82 -35.49
N LYS A 318 -2.27 -22.05 -36.76
CA LYS A 318 -1.52 -22.96 -37.63
C LYS A 318 -0.06 -22.55 -37.75
N TYR A 319 0.20 -21.26 -37.90
CA TYR A 319 1.55 -20.71 -37.97
C TYR A 319 2.35 -20.93 -36.67
N ILE A 320 1.75 -20.68 -35.50
CA ILE A 320 2.40 -20.94 -34.20
C ILE A 320 2.69 -22.43 -34.02
N LYS A 321 1.78 -23.33 -34.40
CA LYS A 321 1.95 -24.77 -34.25
C LYS A 321 3.14 -25.35 -35.04
N ILE A 322 3.59 -24.67 -36.09
CA ILE A 322 4.83 -25.04 -36.82
C ILE A 322 6.06 -24.82 -35.93
N LYS A 323 5.98 -23.89 -34.97
CA LYS A 323 7.03 -23.63 -33.96
C LYS A 323 6.87 -24.63 -32.81
N THR A 324 7.43 -25.82 -32.97
CA THR A 324 7.33 -26.92 -32.00
C THR A 324 8.00 -26.65 -30.64
N ASN A 325 8.70 -25.52 -30.50
CA ASN A 325 9.40 -25.11 -29.30
C ASN A 325 8.65 -24.04 -28.49
N LEU A 326 7.38 -23.77 -28.74
CA LEU A 326 6.54 -22.85 -27.96
C LEU A 326 5.36 -23.58 -27.32
N GLU A 327 4.92 -23.11 -26.16
CA GLU A 327 3.74 -23.63 -25.46
C GLU A 327 2.59 -22.60 -25.51
N ILE A 328 1.49 -22.92 -26.19
CA ILE A 328 0.28 -22.09 -26.15
C ILE A 328 -0.45 -22.34 -24.82
N GLU A 329 -0.12 -21.55 -23.81
CA GLU A 329 -0.66 -21.68 -22.45
C GLU A 329 -2.03 -20.99 -22.32
N GLY A 330 -2.27 -19.91 -23.07
CA GLY A 330 -3.48 -19.10 -22.89
C GLY A 330 -4.10 -18.52 -24.18
N LEU A 331 -5.39 -18.20 -24.08
CA LEU A 331 -6.16 -17.40 -25.04
C LEU A 331 -6.78 -16.22 -24.29
N MET A 332 -6.64 -15.02 -24.85
CA MET A 332 -7.12 -13.80 -24.21
C MET A 332 -7.69 -12.76 -25.16
N SER A 333 -8.54 -11.90 -24.61
CA SER A 333 -9.03 -10.67 -25.23
C SER A 333 -9.21 -9.59 -24.14
N HIS A 334 -9.74 -8.41 -24.47
CA HIS A 334 -10.04 -7.34 -23.53
C HIS A 334 -11.37 -6.64 -23.85
N PHE A 335 -12.21 -6.43 -22.85
CA PHE A 335 -13.43 -5.65 -23.02
C PHE A 335 -13.14 -4.17 -23.23
N ALA A 336 -13.86 -3.55 -24.17
CA ALA A 336 -13.76 -2.13 -24.47
C ALA A 336 -14.66 -1.27 -23.58
N ALA A 337 -15.84 -1.78 -23.20
CA ALA A 337 -16.88 -1.00 -22.51
C ALA A 337 -17.59 -1.79 -21.39
N SER A 338 -16.88 -2.67 -20.70
CA SER A 338 -17.42 -3.47 -19.59
C SER A 338 -17.80 -2.66 -18.35
N ASP A 339 -17.35 -1.41 -18.25
CA ASP A 339 -17.71 -0.40 -17.26
C ASP A 339 -18.95 0.44 -17.68
N VAL A 340 -19.48 0.21 -18.88
CA VAL A 340 -20.74 0.80 -19.34
C VAL A 340 -21.86 -0.24 -19.15
N PRO A 341 -22.83 0.02 -18.25
CA PRO A 341 -23.90 -0.93 -17.96
C PRO A 341 -24.71 -1.30 -19.20
N ALA A 342 -24.97 -2.60 -19.40
CA ALA A 342 -25.78 -3.14 -20.50
C ALA A 342 -25.33 -2.68 -21.89
N ASN A 343 -24.02 -2.45 -22.08
CA ASN A 343 -23.50 -2.08 -23.40
C ASN A 343 -23.60 -3.28 -24.37
N PRO A 344 -24.31 -3.14 -25.51
CA PRO A 344 -24.47 -4.24 -26.47
C PRO A 344 -23.15 -4.66 -27.13
N ASP A 345 -22.17 -3.76 -27.23
CA ASP A 345 -20.87 -4.09 -27.80
C ASP A 345 -20.06 -5.00 -26.89
N THR A 346 -20.24 -4.91 -25.57
CA THR A 346 -19.66 -5.87 -24.62
C THR A 346 -20.18 -7.29 -24.92
N GLN A 347 -21.48 -7.45 -25.17
CA GLN A 347 -22.05 -8.77 -25.53
C GLN A 347 -21.50 -9.26 -26.88
N LYS A 348 -21.36 -8.39 -27.88
CA LYS A 348 -20.71 -8.78 -29.15
C LYS A 348 -19.27 -9.26 -28.93
N GLN A 349 -18.51 -8.60 -28.04
CA GLN A 349 -17.17 -9.06 -27.68
C GLN A 349 -17.19 -10.43 -26.98
N VAL A 350 -18.20 -10.70 -26.16
CA VAL A 350 -18.42 -12.04 -25.56
C VAL A 350 -18.64 -13.09 -26.65
N ASP A 351 -19.59 -12.86 -27.55
CA ASP A 351 -19.93 -13.80 -28.62
C ASP A 351 -18.71 -14.07 -29.53
N ASN A 352 -17.96 -13.02 -29.87
CA ASN A 352 -16.73 -13.12 -30.66
C ASN A 352 -15.63 -13.88 -29.91
N PHE A 353 -15.52 -13.72 -28.59
CA PHE A 353 -14.55 -14.46 -27.80
C PHE A 353 -14.94 -15.94 -27.65
N GLN A 354 -16.23 -16.26 -27.53
CA GLN A 354 -16.71 -17.64 -27.57
C GLN A 354 -16.38 -18.31 -28.91
N LYS A 355 -16.55 -17.59 -30.03
CA LYS A 355 -16.09 -18.07 -31.36
C LYS A 355 -14.59 -18.32 -31.37
N ALA A 356 -13.78 -17.42 -30.81
CA ALA A 356 -12.33 -17.61 -30.71
C ALA A 356 -11.95 -18.87 -29.90
N ILE A 357 -12.67 -19.15 -28.81
CA ILE A 357 -12.51 -20.37 -28.01
C ILE A 357 -12.84 -21.62 -28.84
N SER A 358 -13.90 -21.59 -29.65
CA SER A 358 -14.22 -22.71 -30.55
C SER A 358 -13.13 -22.90 -31.60
N ILE A 359 -12.70 -21.81 -32.26
CA ILE A 359 -11.65 -21.85 -33.30
C ILE A 359 -10.35 -22.46 -32.76
N ILE A 360 -9.89 -22.07 -31.56
CA ILE A 360 -8.64 -22.59 -31.02
C ILE A 360 -8.72 -24.09 -30.70
N LYS A 361 -9.87 -24.55 -30.18
CA LYS A 361 -10.14 -25.96 -29.87
C LYS A 361 -10.23 -26.82 -31.14
N GLU A 362 -10.95 -26.33 -32.16
CA GLU A 362 -11.06 -26.99 -33.47
C GLU A 362 -9.71 -27.13 -34.17
N ASN A 363 -8.77 -26.21 -33.91
CA ASN A 363 -7.38 -26.31 -34.39
C ASN A 363 -6.48 -27.17 -33.47
N GLY A 364 -7.07 -27.92 -32.54
CA GLY A 364 -6.40 -28.90 -31.70
C GLY A 364 -5.55 -28.29 -30.58
N VAL A 365 -5.88 -27.09 -30.11
CA VAL A 365 -5.21 -26.43 -28.99
C VAL A 365 -6.21 -26.24 -27.86
N ASN A 366 -5.84 -26.68 -26.65
CA ASN A 366 -6.66 -26.52 -25.45
C ASN A 366 -5.88 -25.65 -24.44
N PRO A 367 -6.03 -24.30 -24.52
CA PRO A 367 -5.32 -23.41 -23.61
C PRO A 367 -5.70 -23.68 -22.16
N LYS A 368 -4.71 -23.67 -21.27
CA LYS A 368 -4.92 -23.76 -19.82
C LYS A 368 -5.70 -22.54 -19.32
N TRP A 369 -5.39 -21.36 -19.84
CA TRP A 369 -5.99 -20.10 -19.41
C TRP A 369 -6.83 -19.46 -20.51
N ILE A 370 -8.08 -19.10 -20.17
CA ILE A 370 -9.00 -18.41 -21.05
C ILE A 370 -9.49 -17.17 -20.28
N HIS A 371 -9.11 -15.97 -20.73
CA HIS A 371 -9.38 -14.74 -19.98
C HIS A 371 -9.69 -13.51 -20.84
N ILE A 372 -10.84 -12.91 -20.60
CA ILE A 372 -11.27 -11.64 -21.19
C ILE A 372 -11.60 -10.56 -20.15
N ALA A 373 -12.10 -10.98 -18.98
CA ALA A 373 -12.59 -10.07 -17.96
C ALA A 373 -11.47 -9.22 -17.33
N ASN A 374 -11.67 -7.90 -17.34
CA ASN A 374 -10.96 -6.93 -16.51
C ASN A 374 -11.74 -6.71 -15.19
N SER A 375 -11.31 -5.74 -14.38
CA SER A 375 -12.02 -5.33 -13.15
C SER A 375 -13.53 -5.17 -13.33
N SER A 376 -13.98 -4.33 -14.27
CA SER A 376 -15.41 -4.08 -14.48
C SER A 376 -16.13 -5.31 -15.02
N GLY A 377 -15.51 -6.09 -15.90
CA GLY A 377 -16.07 -7.35 -16.39
C GLY A 377 -16.33 -8.39 -15.30
N VAL A 378 -15.60 -8.34 -14.17
CA VAL A 378 -15.85 -9.20 -13.00
C VAL A 378 -16.91 -8.62 -12.08
N LEU A 379 -16.88 -7.31 -11.84
CA LEU A 379 -17.84 -6.64 -10.95
C LEU A 379 -19.24 -6.56 -11.54
N ASN A 380 -19.33 -6.46 -12.86
CA ASN A 380 -20.58 -6.41 -13.59
C ASN A 380 -21.08 -7.85 -13.83
N ASN A 381 -21.96 -8.28 -12.93
CA ASN A 381 -22.50 -9.65 -12.86
C ASN A 381 -23.22 -10.12 -14.13
N ASP A 382 -23.54 -9.23 -15.07
CA ASP A 382 -24.29 -9.59 -16.27
C ASP A 382 -23.46 -10.42 -17.26
N TYR A 383 -22.15 -10.18 -17.32
CA TYR A 383 -21.26 -10.84 -18.28
C TYR A 383 -20.51 -12.04 -17.68
N PHE A 384 -20.07 -11.95 -16.43
CA PHE A 384 -19.28 -13.01 -15.80
C PHE A 384 -20.09 -14.29 -15.53
N LYS A 385 -21.43 -14.18 -15.41
CA LYS A 385 -22.33 -15.34 -15.25
C LYS A 385 -22.26 -16.32 -16.41
N GLU A 386 -21.92 -15.87 -17.61
CA GLU A 386 -21.82 -16.73 -18.79
C GLU A 386 -20.59 -17.67 -18.79
N LYS A 387 -19.72 -17.60 -17.77
CA LYS A 387 -18.50 -18.45 -17.64
C LYS A 387 -17.62 -18.43 -18.90
N ILE A 388 -17.42 -17.25 -19.47
CA ILE A 388 -16.73 -17.02 -20.74
C ILE A 388 -15.23 -17.38 -20.67
N GLY A 389 -14.67 -17.47 -19.46
CA GLY A 389 -13.30 -17.87 -19.22
C GLY A 389 -13.11 -18.48 -17.84
N ASN A 390 -11.90 -18.94 -17.58
CA ASN A 390 -11.50 -19.53 -16.29
C ASN A 390 -10.54 -18.64 -15.50
N MET A 391 -10.27 -17.42 -16.00
CA MET A 391 -9.38 -16.47 -15.36
C MET A 391 -9.82 -15.01 -15.64
N ALA A 392 -9.52 -14.11 -14.71
CA ALA A 392 -9.79 -12.68 -14.82
C ALA A 392 -8.56 -11.85 -14.45
N ARG A 393 -8.44 -10.65 -15.03
CA ARG A 393 -7.32 -9.73 -14.81
C ARG A 393 -7.80 -8.53 -14.01
N ILE A 394 -7.62 -8.58 -12.69
CA ILE A 394 -8.06 -7.51 -11.78
C ILE A 394 -6.96 -6.45 -11.65
N GLY A 395 -7.27 -5.22 -12.02
CA GLY A 395 -6.37 -4.07 -11.91
C GLY A 395 -6.86 -3.09 -10.85
N ILE A 396 -7.58 -2.05 -11.27
CA ILE A 396 -8.04 -0.94 -10.42
C ILE A 396 -8.81 -1.36 -9.16
N SER A 397 -9.54 -2.48 -9.19
CA SER A 397 -10.29 -2.96 -8.03
C SER A 397 -9.38 -3.47 -6.91
N LEU A 398 -8.13 -3.87 -7.21
CA LEU A 398 -7.13 -4.15 -6.17
C LEU A 398 -6.82 -2.92 -5.32
N TYR A 399 -6.99 -1.72 -5.89
CA TYR A 399 -6.81 -0.44 -5.20
C TYR A 399 -8.10 0.07 -4.54
N GLY A 400 -9.15 -0.76 -4.52
CA GLY A 400 -10.41 -0.45 -3.86
C GLY A 400 -11.27 0.58 -4.60
N THR A 401 -11.09 0.69 -5.90
CA THR A 401 -11.85 1.60 -6.76
C THR A 401 -12.72 0.81 -7.73
N ASP A 402 -13.97 1.23 -7.85
CA ASP A 402 -14.91 0.72 -8.85
C ASP A 402 -15.05 1.75 -9.98
N PRO A 403 -14.67 1.43 -11.22
CA PRO A 403 -14.90 2.32 -12.36
C PRO A 403 -16.36 2.76 -12.51
N GLU A 404 -17.32 1.91 -12.15
CA GLU A 404 -18.75 2.23 -12.18
C GLU A 404 -19.24 2.97 -10.91
N GLY A 405 -18.48 2.91 -9.82
CA GLY A 405 -18.81 3.49 -8.52
C GLY A 405 -20.03 2.87 -7.83
N LYS A 406 -20.40 1.61 -8.15
CA LYS A 406 -21.57 0.91 -7.60
C LYS A 406 -21.21 -0.02 -6.46
N ASN A 407 -20.02 -0.61 -6.49
CA ASN A 407 -19.59 -1.60 -5.50
C ASN A 407 -19.14 -0.94 -4.20
N LYS A 408 -19.99 -1.04 -3.18
CA LYS A 408 -19.75 -0.48 -1.84
C LYS A 408 -18.80 -1.33 -0.97
N ASN A 409 -18.42 -2.52 -1.42
CA ASN A 409 -17.55 -3.43 -0.67
C ASN A 409 -16.06 -3.16 -0.95
N LEU A 410 -15.74 -2.50 -2.07
CA LEU A 410 -14.39 -2.03 -2.33
C LEU A 410 -14.08 -0.83 -1.42
N LYS A 411 -12.89 -0.87 -0.81
CA LYS A 411 -12.41 0.16 0.11
C LYS A 411 -11.18 0.82 -0.50
N PRO A 412 -11.22 2.11 -0.86
CA PRO A 412 -10.05 2.78 -1.41
C PRO A 412 -8.84 2.63 -0.48
N VAL A 413 -7.71 2.19 -1.04
CA VAL A 413 -6.52 1.85 -0.24
C VAL A 413 -5.49 2.99 -0.17
N LEU A 414 -5.69 4.06 -0.95
CA LEU A 414 -4.75 5.17 -1.07
C LEU A 414 -5.26 6.43 -0.36
N SER A 415 -4.38 7.07 0.41
CA SER A 415 -4.54 8.46 0.86
C SER A 415 -3.30 9.26 0.50
N LEU A 416 -3.48 10.43 -0.11
CA LEU A 416 -2.40 11.38 -0.39
C LEU A 416 -2.46 12.50 0.64
N LYS A 417 -1.38 12.69 1.39
CA LYS A 417 -1.26 13.72 2.43
C LYS A 417 -0.11 14.67 2.14
N THR A 418 -0.22 15.88 2.66
CA THR A 418 0.82 16.92 2.68
C THR A 418 0.66 17.74 3.96
N HIS A 419 1.38 18.86 4.09
CA HIS A 419 1.23 19.81 5.19
C HIS A 419 1.07 21.25 4.67
N ILE A 420 0.58 22.15 5.52
CA ILE A 420 0.56 23.58 5.22
C ILE A 420 1.98 24.13 5.31
N ALA A 421 2.57 24.56 4.18
CA ALA A 421 3.91 25.15 4.15
C ALA A 421 3.92 26.64 4.50
N GLN A 422 2.85 27.37 4.15
CA GLN A 422 2.74 28.79 4.46
C GLN A 422 1.29 29.21 4.64
N ILE A 423 1.04 30.17 5.55
CA ILE A 423 -0.25 30.83 5.72
C ILE A 423 -0.10 32.31 5.37
N LYS A 424 -1.03 32.84 4.58
CA LYS A 424 -1.10 34.27 4.22
C LYS A 424 -2.50 34.81 4.46
N LYS A 425 -2.58 36.10 4.78
CA LYS A 425 -3.83 36.87 4.72
C LYS A 425 -3.81 37.70 3.44
N ILE A 426 -4.91 37.64 2.70
CA ILE A 426 -5.08 38.46 1.49
C ILE A 426 -6.34 39.32 1.63
N LYS A 427 -6.30 40.50 1.04
CA LYS A 427 -7.40 41.46 1.05
C LYS A 427 -8.37 41.20 -0.10
N ILE A 428 -9.61 41.68 0.06
CA ILE A 428 -10.58 41.74 -1.04
C ILE A 428 -9.95 42.40 -2.29
N GLY A 429 -10.19 41.81 -3.46
CA GLY A 429 -9.65 42.26 -4.75
C GLY A 429 -8.25 41.73 -5.09
N GLU A 430 -7.51 41.16 -4.14
CA GLU A 430 -6.22 40.53 -4.42
C GLU A 430 -6.39 39.22 -5.21
N LYS A 431 -5.41 38.91 -6.07
CA LYS A 431 -5.46 37.82 -7.05
C LYS A 431 -4.48 36.70 -6.70
N ILE A 432 -4.80 35.45 -7.06
CA ILE A 432 -4.01 34.27 -6.70
C ILE A 432 -3.53 33.50 -7.93
N GLY A 433 -2.24 33.17 -7.94
CA GLY A 433 -1.62 32.20 -8.84
C GLY A 433 -1.57 32.62 -10.30
N TYR A 434 -1.24 31.65 -11.17
CA TYR A 434 -1.12 31.87 -12.61
C TYR A 434 -2.43 32.39 -13.24
N ASP A 435 -2.27 33.35 -14.16
CA ASP A 435 -3.33 34.04 -14.89
C ASP A 435 -4.40 34.70 -14.02
N PHE A 436 -4.14 34.82 -12.72
CA PHE A 436 -5.04 35.44 -11.75
C PHE A 436 -6.48 34.93 -11.82
N THR A 437 -6.63 33.61 -12.07
CA THR A 437 -7.94 32.98 -12.25
C THR A 437 -8.84 33.03 -11.02
N PHE A 438 -8.29 33.41 -9.87
CA PHE A 438 -9.03 33.66 -8.66
C PHE A 438 -8.77 35.09 -8.16
N THR A 439 -9.86 35.80 -7.83
CA THR A 439 -9.84 37.11 -7.16
C THR A 439 -10.59 36.98 -5.84
N ALA A 440 -9.98 37.40 -4.75
CA ALA A 440 -10.56 37.33 -3.41
C ALA A 440 -11.81 38.20 -3.32
N LYS A 441 -12.95 37.59 -2.98
CA LYS A 441 -14.23 38.29 -2.82
C LYS A 441 -14.42 38.89 -1.42
N THR A 442 -13.61 38.44 -0.47
CA THR A 442 -13.56 38.91 0.91
C THR A 442 -12.12 38.91 1.37
N ASN A 443 -11.83 39.57 2.50
CA ASN A 443 -10.57 39.31 3.20
C ASN A 443 -10.55 37.83 3.58
N MET A 444 -9.47 37.11 3.27
CA MET A 444 -9.41 35.66 3.46
C MET A 444 -8.03 35.20 3.91
N THR A 445 -8.00 34.06 4.59
CA THR A 445 -6.76 33.38 4.95
C THR A 445 -6.54 32.24 3.99
N ILE A 446 -5.35 32.16 3.41
CA ILE A 446 -4.98 31.13 2.43
C ILE A 446 -3.82 30.28 2.94
N GLY A 447 -3.80 29.02 2.52
CA GLY A 447 -2.72 28.07 2.77
C GLY A 447 -2.00 27.73 1.48
N ILE A 448 -0.67 27.62 1.56
CA ILE A 448 0.18 27.14 0.47
C ILE A 448 0.61 25.72 0.81
N LEU A 449 0.37 24.79 -0.10
CA LEU A 449 0.74 23.38 0.00
C LEU A 449 1.95 23.10 -0.90
N PRO A 450 2.98 22.37 -0.42
CA PRO A 450 4.20 22.07 -1.17
C PRO A 450 4.02 20.84 -2.09
N LEU A 451 2.93 20.83 -2.86
CA LEU A 451 2.69 19.83 -3.91
C LEU A 451 1.79 20.40 -5.00
N GLY A 452 1.93 19.88 -6.22
CA GLY A 452 1.14 20.28 -7.37
C GLY A 452 0.87 19.14 -8.35
N TYR A 453 0.69 19.49 -9.63
CA TYR A 453 0.35 18.48 -10.65
C TYR A 453 1.47 17.49 -10.95
N ASN A 454 2.73 17.83 -10.65
CA ASN A 454 3.84 16.87 -10.72
C ASN A 454 3.74 15.78 -9.63
N ASP A 455 3.08 16.11 -8.53
CA ASP A 455 2.97 15.24 -7.34
C ASP A 455 1.65 14.47 -7.28
N GLY A 456 0.78 14.65 -8.28
CA GLY A 456 -0.50 13.96 -8.44
C GLY A 456 -1.75 14.81 -8.19
N VAL A 457 -1.64 16.12 -7.93
CA VAL A 457 -2.82 17.02 -7.84
C VAL A 457 -3.26 17.43 -9.24
N GLN A 458 -4.38 16.92 -9.77
CA GLN A 458 -4.74 17.24 -11.17
C GLN A 458 -4.90 18.74 -11.36
N ARG A 459 -4.36 19.25 -12.46
CA ARG A 459 -4.40 20.68 -12.76
C ARG A 459 -5.83 21.17 -12.95
N GLU A 460 -6.70 20.29 -13.40
CA GLU A 460 -8.13 20.50 -13.57
C GLU A 460 -8.79 20.87 -12.25
N LEU A 461 -8.27 20.47 -11.09
CA LEU A 461 -8.83 20.84 -9.78
C LEU A 461 -8.74 22.34 -9.46
N SER A 462 -8.00 23.11 -10.27
CA SER A 462 -7.94 24.57 -10.19
C SER A 462 -9.32 25.19 -10.00
N ASN A 463 -9.47 25.99 -8.94
CA ASN A 463 -10.71 26.66 -8.55
C ASN A 463 -11.93 25.77 -8.25
N LYS A 464 -11.86 24.43 -8.30
CA LYS A 464 -13.04 23.56 -8.06
C LYS A 464 -12.79 22.41 -7.08
N GLY A 465 -11.55 21.97 -6.93
CA GLY A 465 -11.17 20.87 -6.04
C GLY A 465 -11.27 21.24 -4.57
N PHE A 466 -11.21 20.21 -3.73
CA PHE A 466 -11.22 20.32 -2.27
C PHE A 466 -10.09 19.49 -1.67
N VAL A 467 -9.62 19.91 -0.50
CA VAL A 467 -8.76 19.12 0.40
C VAL A 467 -9.39 19.13 1.80
N LEU A 468 -8.91 18.27 2.69
CA LEU A 468 -9.32 18.28 4.10
C LEU A 468 -8.20 18.79 5.00
N VAL A 469 -8.55 19.76 5.86
CA VAL A 469 -7.69 20.27 6.95
C VAL A 469 -8.50 20.19 8.24
N ASN A 470 -7.99 19.51 9.27
CA ASN A 470 -8.70 19.32 10.55
C ASN A 470 -10.16 18.83 10.38
N GLY A 471 -10.37 17.89 9.45
CA GLY A 471 -11.69 17.32 9.13
C GLY A 471 -12.65 18.24 8.37
N LYS A 472 -12.20 19.43 7.95
CA LYS A 472 -13.02 20.41 7.20
C LYS A 472 -12.53 20.57 5.77
N TYR A 473 -13.48 20.75 4.85
CA TYR A 473 -13.17 20.99 3.45
C TYR A 473 -12.63 22.41 3.21
N CYS A 474 -11.46 22.48 2.60
CA CYS A 474 -10.84 23.69 2.07
C CYS A 474 -10.84 23.63 0.54
N ARG A 475 -11.28 24.70 -0.11
CA ARG A 475 -11.34 24.77 -1.58
C ARG A 475 -9.96 25.07 -2.15
N ILE A 476 -9.59 24.43 -3.25
CA ILE A 476 -8.43 24.82 -4.06
C ILE A 476 -8.79 26.10 -4.82
N ILE A 477 -7.97 27.14 -4.65
CA ILE A 477 -8.19 28.48 -5.23
C ILE A 477 -6.98 28.89 -6.07
N GLY A 478 -7.26 29.48 -7.24
CA GLY A 478 -6.26 29.72 -8.28
C GLY A 478 -5.90 28.45 -9.06
N LYS A 479 -4.92 28.60 -9.95
CA LYS A 479 -4.38 27.47 -10.73
C LYS A 479 -3.47 26.59 -9.87
N VAL A 480 -3.67 25.28 -9.93
CA VAL A 480 -2.70 24.29 -9.44
C VAL A 480 -1.42 24.44 -10.26
N SER A 481 -0.30 24.65 -9.58
CA SER A 481 1.03 24.81 -10.18
C SER A 481 1.76 23.47 -10.20
N MET A 482 2.98 23.42 -10.76
CA MET A 482 3.76 22.19 -10.87
C MET A 482 3.97 21.51 -9.50
N ASN A 483 4.40 22.29 -8.51
CA ASN A 483 4.78 21.80 -7.18
C ASN A 483 4.05 22.55 -6.05
N ILE A 484 3.05 23.38 -6.37
CA ILE A 484 2.35 24.24 -5.40
C ILE A 484 0.84 24.25 -5.65
N THR A 485 0.08 24.11 -4.56
CA THR A 485 -1.38 24.24 -4.54
C THR A 485 -1.77 25.26 -3.48
N THR A 486 -2.70 26.17 -3.82
CA THR A 486 -3.22 27.16 -2.87
C THR A 486 -4.64 26.79 -2.45
N ILE A 487 -4.94 26.88 -1.15
CA ILE A 487 -6.23 26.52 -0.56
C ILE A 487 -6.82 27.65 0.29
N ASP A 488 -8.14 27.71 0.36
CA ASP A 488 -8.86 28.62 1.26
C ASP A 488 -8.93 28.04 2.68
N LEU A 489 -8.30 28.73 3.64
CA LEU A 489 -8.28 28.37 5.06
C LEU A 489 -9.27 29.18 5.91
N SER A 490 -10.13 30.01 5.31
CA SER A 490 -11.00 30.94 6.04
C SER A 490 -11.94 30.24 7.04
N ASN A 491 -12.27 28.97 6.82
CA ASN A 491 -13.14 28.16 7.69
C ASN A 491 -12.38 27.32 8.73
N ILE A 492 -11.05 27.39 8.74
CA ILE A 492 -10.18 26.65 9.67
C ILE A 492 -9.82 27.57 10.83
N LYS A 493 -10.28 27.22 12.04
CA LYS A 493 -9.90 27.93 13.26
C LYS A 493 -8.46 27.55 13.61
N ASN A 494 -7.62 28.55 13.87
CA ASN A 494 -6.23 28.38 14.32
C ASN A 494 -5.37 27.48 13.42
N ALA A 495 -5.50 27.62 12.09
CA ALA A 495 -4.61 26.93 11.15
C ALA A 495 -3.14 27.27 11.44
N LYS A 496 -2.26 26.27 11.41
CA LYS A 496 -0.82 26.43 11.62
C LYS A 496 -0.03 25.89 10.44
N VAL A 497 1.15 26.48 10.23
CA VAL A 497 2.17 25.86 9.37
C VAL A 497 2.52 24.50 9.98
N GLY A 498 2.60 23.48 9.13
CA GLY A 498 2.79 22.08 9.53
C GLY A 498 1.51 21.28 9.72
N ASP A 499 0.32 21.89 9.76
CA ASP A 499 -0.93 21.13 9.87
C ASP A 499 -1.10 20.16 8.69
N THR A 500 -1.44 18.91 9.00
CA THR A 500 -1.68 17.85 8.01
C THR A 500 -2.88 18.19 7.12
N VAL A 501 -2.68 18.01 5.81
CA VAL A 501 -3.71 18.20 4.78
C VAL A 501 -3.90 16.90 4.01
N ILE A 502 -5.12 16.38 4.01
CA ILE A 502 -5.47 15.21 3.20
C ILE A 502 -5.92 15.71 1.83
N VAL A 503 -5.10 15.44 0.82
CA VAL A 503 -5.35 15.82 -0.57
C VAL A 503 -6.27 14.80 -1.23
N TYR A 504 -5.91 13.52 -1.17
CA TYR A 504 -6.82 12.43 -1.51
C TYR A 504 -7.23 11.63 -0.28
N SER A 505 -8.53 11.55 -0.05
CA SER A 505 -9.10 10.74 1.04
C SER A 505 -9.28 9.29 0.60
N ASN A 506 -8.97 8.35 1.50
CA ASN A 506 -9.29 6.94 1.35
C ASN A 506 -10.75 6.60 1.70
N ASN A 507 -11.55 7.60 2.09
CA ASN A 507 -12.99 7.45 2.24
C ASN A 507 -13.68 7.85 0.93
N ALA A 508 -14.30 6.88 0.26
CA ALA A 508 -14.98 7.08 -1.02
C ALA A 508 -16.05 8.20 -1.01
N LYS A 509 -16.66 8.49 0.15
CA LYS A 509 -17.71 9.51 0.30
C LYS A 509 -17.17 10.94 0.34
N ASP A 510 -15.88 11.13 0.60
CA ASP A 510 -15.32 12.46 0.76
C ASP A 510 -15.22 13.19 -0.59
N LYS A 511 -15.40 14.52 -0.58
CA LYS A 511 -15.34 15.33 -1.82
C LYS A 511 -14.00 15.24 -2.54
N ASN A 512 -12.95 14.94 -1.79
CA ASN A 512 -11.58 14.79 -2.25
C ASN A 512 -11.16 13.30 -2.31
N SER A 513 -12.10 12.37 -2.41
CA SER A 513 -11.78 10.98 -2.78
C SER A 513 -11.34 10.92 -4.25
N ILE A 514 -10.56 9.90 -4.62
CA ILE A 514 -10.08 9.71 -6.00
C ILE A 514 -11.25 9.69 -7.00
N GLU A 515 -12.32 8.97 -6.69
CA GLU A 515 -13.50 8.84 -7.58
C GLU A 515 -14.24 10.17 -7.74
N ASN A 516 -14.47 10.91 -6.65
CA ASN A 516 -15.18 12.20 -6.71
C ASN A 516 -14.33 13.27 -7.40
N THR A 517 -13.03 13.23 -7.18
CA THR A 517 -12.05 14.09 -7.86
C THR A 517 -12.02 13.79 -9.36
N ALA A 518 -11.97 12.52 -9.75
CA ALA A 518 -11.98 12.11 -11.16
C ALA A 518 -13.27 12.59 -11.87
N LYS A 519 -14.44 12.41 -11.24
CA LYS A 519 -15.73 12.95 -11.72
C LYS A 519 -15.68 14.47 -11.89
N LEU A 520 -15.12 15.18 -10.91
CA LEU A 520 -14.98 16.64 -10.97
C LEU A 520 -14.05 17.08 -12.10
N CYS A 521 -12.99 16.33 -12.37
CA CYS A 521 -12.04 16.56 -13.45
C CYS A 521 -12.52 16.08 -14.82
N LYS A 522 -13.61 15.28 -14.88
CA LYS A 522 -14.12 14.60 -16.09
C LYS A 522 -13.10 13.61 -16.67
N ILE A 523 -12.43 12.87 -15.80
CA ILE A 523 -11.47 11.82 -16.12
C ILE A 523 -11.86 10.53 -15.41
N ILE A 524 -11.18 9.42 -15.72
CA ILE A 524 -11.36 8.15 -15.01
C ILE A 524 -10.45 8.07 -13.76
N PRO A 525 -10.82 7.29 -12.72
CA PRO A 525 -10.00 7.14 -11.52
C PRO A 525 -8.55 6.68 -11.77
N TYR A 526 -8.29 5.91 -12.84
CA TYR A 526 -6.94 5.51 -13.24
C TYR A 526 -6.00 6.72 -13.43
N GLU A 527 -6.48 7.75 -14.13
CA GLU A 527 -5.70 8.97 -14.39
C GLU A 527 -5.38 9.75 -13.12
N SER A 528 -6.12 9.52 -12.03
CA SER A 528 -5.83 10.11 -10.73
C SER A 528 -4.78 9.35 -9.92
N LEU A 529 -4.59 8.06 -10.17
CA LEU A 529 -3.65 7.20 -9.43
C LEU A 529 -2.27 7.12 -10.08
N ILE A 530 -2.20 7.24 -11.41
CA ILE A 530 -0.96 7.13 -12.19
C ILE A 530 0.07 8.27 -11.92
N PRO A 531 -0.30 9.57 -11.88
CA PRO A 531 0.67 10.66 -11.88
C PRO A 531 1.39 10.89 -10.55
N LEU A 532 1.38 9.91 -9.64
CA LEU A 532 2.14 9.98 -8.40
C LEU A 532 3.63 9.78 -8.71
N THR A 533 4.39 10.88 -8.77
CA THR A 533 5.84 10.87 -9.01
C THR A 533 6.58 9.85 -8.13
N PRO A 534 7.62 9.15 -8.62
CA PRO A 534 8.48 8.30 -7.80
C PRO A 534 9.06 8.99 -6.56
N SER A 535 9.22 10.32 -6.58
CA SER A 535 9.69 11.09 -5.42
C SER A 535 8.66 11.21 -4.29
N THR A 536 7.37 10.94 -4.54
CA THR A 536 6.36 10.93 -3.49
C THR A 536 6.65 9.77 -2.54
N LYS A 537 6.81 10.05 -1.25
CA LYS A 537 7.04 9.02 -0.24
C LYS A 537 5.80 8.11 -0.13
N ARG A 538 5.99 6.79 -0.27
CA ARG A 538 4.94 5.79 -0.04
C ARG A 538 5.07 5.23 1.38
N ILE A 539 3.93 5.14 2.05
CA ILE A 539 3.81 4.51 3.36
C ILE A 539 2.73 3.47 3.23
N ILE A 540 3.07 2.23 3.59
CA ILE A 540 2.14 1.11 3.49
C ILE A 540 1.61 0.83 4.89
N VAL A 541 0.30 0.96 5.04
CA VAL A 541 -0.43 0.63 6.26
C VAL A 541 -1.20 -0.65 5.97
N ILE A 542 -0.81 -1.76 6.60
CA ILE A 542 -1.39 -3.10 6.39
C ILE A 542 -2.29 -3.48 7.57
#